data_AF-A0A2N5FPG8-F1
#
_entry.id   AF-A0A2N5FPG8-F1
#
_cell.length_a   1.000
_cell.length_b   1.000
_cell.length_c   1.000
_cell.angle_alpha   90.00
_cell.angle_beta   90.00
_cell.angle_gamma   90.00
#
_symmetry.space_group_name_H-M   'P 1'
#
loop_
_entity.id
_entity.type
_entity.pdbx_description
1 polymer ?
#
loop_
_entity_poly.entity_id
_entity_poly.type
_entity_poly.pdbx_seq_one_letter_code
_entity_poly.pdbx_strand_id
1 'polypeptide(L)'
;MLVKYIRCGVESGYREKFSFAQMGWEPLKHVPGFIRQFGGWTRPEGDADAVIFGLWESRASYDYLMSSLHDSLIGESSQERYFQSISVVLYEVDEGMIHGTAASKGLLDILGEKLGIETREVELAGEWEVRTAIS
;
A
#
# COMPACT_ATOMS: atom_id res chain seq x y z
N MET A 1 7.66 -12.59 -6.86
CA MET A 1 6.56 -11.81 -6.23
C MET A 1 6.56 -10.40 -6.79
N LEU A 2 5.50 -9.62 -6.53
CA LEU A 2 5.41 -8.22 -6.94
C LEU A 2 5.13 -7.31 -5.73
N VAL A 3 5.87 -6.21 -5.65
CA VAL A 3 5.62 -5.10 -4.74
C VAL A 3 5.12 -3.89 -5.54
N LYS A 4 3.92 -3.43 -5.24
CA LYS A 4 3.40 -2.13 -5.68
C LYS A 4 3.73 -1.11 -4.59
N TYR A 5 4.49 -0.08 -4.93
CA TYR A 5 4.74 1.07 -4.07
C TYR A 5 3.98 2.28 -4.63
N ILE A 6 3.20 2.93 -3.76
CA ILE A 6 2.42 4.10 -4.09
C ILE A 6 2.84 5.23 -3.17
N ARG A 7 3.01 6.42 -3.73
CA ARG A 7 3.23 7.66 -2.99
C ARG A 7 2.21 8.69 -3.44
N CYS A 8 1.43 9.23 -2.52
CA CYS A 8 0.41 10.22 -2.80
C CYS A 8 0.69 11.53 -2.05
N GLY A 9 0.69 12.65 -2.78
CA GLY A 9 0.71 13.96 -2.16
C GLY A 9 -0.68 14.33 -1.66
N VAL A 10 -0.83 14.47 -0.34
CA VAL A 10 -2.11 14.75 0.33
C VAL A 10 -1.95 16.02 1.16
N GLU A 11 -2.82 17.00 0.96
CA GLU A 11 -2.80 18.19 1.81
C GLU A 11 -3.18 17.83 3.24
N SER A 12 -2.59 18.52 4.21
CA SER A 12 -2.81 18.30 5.65
C SER A 12 -4.30 18.25 6.04
N GLY A 13 -5.16 19.07 5.42
CA GLY A 13 -6.61 19.09 5.67
C GLY A 13 -7.39 17.86 5.19
N TYR A 14 -6.79 17.00 4.36
CA TYR A 14 -7.39 15.76 3.85
C TYR A 14 -6.81 14.49 4.45
N ARG A 15 -5.79 14.59 5.31
CA ARG A 15 -5.05 13.45 5.88
C ARG A 15 -5.98 12.41 6.54
N GLU A 16 -6.90 12.85 7.40
CA GLU A 16 -7.85 11.93 8.07
C GLU A 16 -8.83 11.28 7.07
N LYS A 17 -9.34 12.05 6.11
CA LYS A 17 -10.27 11.55 5.08
C LYS A 17 -9.59 10.54 4.15
N PHE A 18 -8.34 10.81 3.78
CA PHE A 18 -7.52 9.88 3.01
C PHE A 18 -7.26 8.59 3.81
N SER A 19 -6.95 8.72 5.11
CA SER A 19 -6.76 7.59 6.01
C SER A 19 -8.03 6.73 6.11
N PHE A 20 -9.20 7.35 6.17
CA PHE A 20 -10.48 6.63 6.18
C PHE A 20 -10.78 5.97 4.83
N ALA A 21 -10.53 6.66 3.72
CA ALA A 21 -10.69 6.10 2.37
C ALA A 21 -9.81 4.86 2.13
N GLN A 22 -8.66 4.76 2.83
CA GLN A 22 -7.83 3.55 2.79
C GLN A 22 -8.53 2.30 3.32
N MET A 23 -9.52 2.43 4.21
CA MET A 23 -10.33 1.30 4.67
C MET A 23 -11.21 0.69 3.57
N GLY A 24 -11.54 1.47 2.52
CA GLY A 24 -12.30 0.98 1.37
C GLY A 24 -11.56 -0.10 0.55
N TRP A 25 -10.27 -0.30 0.79
CA TRP A 25 -9.47 -1.35 0.15
C TRP A 25 -9.51 -2.70 0.88
N GLU A 26 -10.29 -2.82 1.96
CA GLU A 26 -10.48 -4.07 2.69
C GLU A 26 -10.83 -5.29 1.80
N PRO A 27 -11.67 -5.17 0.76
CA PRO A 27 -12.00 -6.29 -0.11
C PRO A 27 -10.81 -6.90 -0.87
N LEU A 28 -9.65 -6.22 -0.93
CA LEU A 28 -8.42 -6.78 -1.50
C LEU A 28 -8.04 -8.12 -0.86
N LYS A 29 -8.37 -8.34 0.41
CA LYS A 29 -8.13 -9.62 1.11
C LYS A 29 -8.79 -10.83 0.45
N HIS A 30 -9.75 -10.62 -0.46
CA HIS A 30 -10.43 -11.67 -1.20
C HIS A 30 -9.94 -11.81 -2.65
N VAL A 31 -9.02 -10.96 -3.09
CA VAL A 31 -8.49 -10.99 -4.46
C VAL A 31 -7.44 -12.10 -4.57
N PRO A 32 -7.56 -13.03 -5.55
CA PRO A 32 -6.57 -14.09 -5.74
C PRO A 32 -5.15 -13.55 -5.92
N GLY A 33 -4.21 -14.11 -5.17
CA GLY A 33 -2.80 -13.73 -5.18
C GLY A 33 -2.46 -12.40 -4.52
N PHE A 34 -3.42 -11.75 -3.86
CA PHE A 34 -3.14 -10.65 -2.94
C PHE A 34 -2.65 -11.19 -1.60
N ILE A 35 -1.58 -10.59 -1.08
CA ILE A 35 -0.95 -11.02 0.18
C ILE A 35 -1.24 -10.00 1.27
N ARG A 36 -0.87 -8.75 1.01
CA ARG A 36 -0.98 -7.69 2.01
C ARG A 36 -0.97 -6.31 1.38
N GLN A 37 -1.73 -5.39 1.97
CA GLN A 37 -1.54 -3.96 1.82
C GLN A 37 -1.19 -3.38 3.18
N PHE A 38 -0.24 -2.46 3.22
CA PHE A 38 0.10 -1.69 4.41
C PHE A 38 0.68 -0.34 4.01
N GLY A 39 0.65 0.64 4.91
CA GLY A 39 1.11 1.98 4.58
C GLY A 39 1.03 2.92 5.76
N GLY A 40 1.28 4.19 5.49
CA GLY A 40 1.23 5.25 6.48
C GLY A 40 1.67 6.58 5.89
N TRP A 41 2.09 7.49 6.76
CA TRP A 41 2.46 8.85 6.39
C TRP A 41 3.97 9.05 6.45
N THR A 42 4.57 9.70 5.46
CA THR A 42 6.02 9.96 5.44
C THR A 42 6.48 10.94 6.50
N ARG A 43 5.61 11.67 7.20
CA ARG A 43 5.97 12.48 8.36
C ARG A 43 4.76 12.60 9.31
N PRO A 44 4.97 12.65 10.64
CA PRO A 44 3.88 12.84 11.61
C PRO A 44 3.30 14.26 11.57
N GLU A 45 4.13 15.27 11.31
CA GLU A 45 3.76 16.69 11.34
C GLU A 45 3.99 17.38 9.99
N GLY A 46 3.07 18.27 9.60
CA GLY A 46 3.15 19.08 8.38
C GLY A 46 2.69 18.38 7.11
N ASP A 47 3.11 18.92 5.96
CA ASP A 47 2.84 18.32 4.65
C ASP A 47 3.66 17.03 4.49
N ALA A 48 2.93 15.91 4.38
CA ALA A 48 3.47 14.57 4.32
C ALA A 48 2.79 13.80 3.19
N ASP A 49 3.56 12.94 2.51
CA ASP A 49 2.99 12.04 1.54
C ASP A 49 2.41 10.82 2.24
N ALA A 50 1.32 10.29 1.70
CA ALA A 50 0.90 8.94 2.04
C ALA A 50 1.74 7.94 1.26
N VAL A 51 2.21 6.89 1.91
CA VAL A 51 2.88 5.75 1.27
C VAL A 51 2.09 4.48 1.48
N ILE A 52 1.92 3.70 0.42
CA ILE A 52 1.16 2.45 0.44
C ILE A 52 1.97 1.39 -0.30
N PHE A 53 2.05 0.21 0.30
CA PHE A 53 2.65 -0.99 -0.25
C PHE A 53 1.57 -2.03 -0.48
N GLY A 54 1.53 -2.61 -1.68
CA GLY A 54 0.71 -3.77 -2.01
C GLY A 54 1.60 -4.94 -2.40
N LEU A 55 1.48 -6.06 -1.71
CA LEU A 55 2.25 -7.28 -1.91
C LEU A 55 1.40 -8.33 -2.62
N TRP A 56 1.97 -8.93 -3.67
CA TRP A 56 1.30 -9.89 -4.54
C TRP A 56 2.18 -11.10 -4.79
N GLU A 57 1.56 -12.27 -4.89
CA GLU A 57 2.23 -13.53 -5.21
C GLU A 57 2.95 -13.44 -6.58
N SER A 58 2.30 -12.80 -7.55
CA SER A 58 2.83 -12.68 -8.91
C SER A 58 2.38 -11.39 -9.60
N ARG A 59 3.09 -11.04 -10.69
CA ARG A 59 2.68 -9.98 -11.60
C ARG A 59 1.32 -10.26 -12.23
N ALA A 60 1.04 -11.51 -12.59
CA ALA A 60 -0.24 -11.90 -13.21
C ALA A 60 -1.44 -11.67 -12.27
N SER A 61 -1.28 -11.95 -10.97
CA SER A 61 -2.32 -11.68 -9.97
C SER A 61 -2.63 -10.19 -9.84
N TYR A 62 -1.59 -9.35 -9.87
CA TYR A 62 -1.74 -7.89 -9.88
C TYR A 62 -2.41 -7.39 -11.18
N ASP A 63 -1.98 -7.90 -12.33
CA ASP A 63 -2.56 -7.49 -13.62
C ASP A 63 -4.06 -7.88 -13.70
N TYR A 64 -4.46 -9.02 -13.11
CA TYR A 64 -5.86 -9.41 -12.98
C TYR A 64 -6.69 -8.43 -12.15
N LEU A 65 -6.16 -7.94 -11.02
CA LEU A 65 -6.80 -6.86 -10.25
C LEU A 65 -7.02 -5.65 -11.17
N MET A 66 -5.97 -5.19 -11.85
CA MET A 66 -6.00 -3.99 -12.68
C MET A 66 -6.99 -4.10 -13.84
N SER A 67 -7.14 -5.27 -14.44
CA SER A 67 -8.03 -5.45 -15.59
C SER A 67 -9.50 -5.67 -15.22
N SER A 68 -9.79 -6.13 -13.99
CA SER A 68 -11.10 -6.74 -13.70
C SER A 68 -11.82 -6.16 -12.48
N LEU A 69 -11.07 -5.65 -11.49
CA LEU A 69 -11.63 -5.32 -10.17
C LEU A 69 -11.26 -3.91 -9.69
N HIS A 70 -10.19 -3.33 -10.23
CA HIS A 70 -9.61 -2.08 -9.77
C HIS A 70 -10.60 -0.90 -9.78
N ASP A 71 -11.30 -0.68 -10.90
CA ASP A 71 -12.20 0.47 -11.03
C ASP A 71 -13.41 0.38 -10.10
N SER A 72 -13.89 -0.83 -9.82
CA SER A 72 -14.97 -1.07 -8.84
C SER A 72 -14.50 -0.69 -7.43
N LEU A 73 -13.30 -1.11 -7.04
CA LEU A 73 -12.74 -0.83 -5.71
C LEU A 73 -12.38 0.65 -5.53
N ILE A 74 -11.92 1.33 -6.58
CA ILE A 74 -11.70 2.78 -6.55
C ILE A 74 -13.01 3.52 -6.27
N GLY A 75 -14.09 3.14 -6.96
CA GLY A 75 -15.41 3.74 -6.77
C GLY A 75 -15.90 3.65 -5.32
N GLU A 76 -15.64 2.52 -4.66
CA GLU A 76 -16.01 2.30 -3.26
C GLU A 76 -15.14 3.11 -2.28
N SER A 77 -13.84 3.23 -2.53
CA SER A 77 -12.92 3.96 -1.64
C SER A 77 -13.07 5.48 -1.71
N SER A 78 -13.53 6.03 -2.84
CA SER A 78 -13.57 7.48 -3.12
C SER A 78 -12.24 8.22 -2.90
N GLN A 79 -11.12 7.50 -2.88
CA GLN A 79 -9.82 8.02 -2.45
C GLN A 79 -9.26 9.11 -3.38
N GLU A 80 -9.60 9.08 -4.67
CA GLU A 80 -9.14 10.04 -5.68
C GLU A 80 -9.45 11.49 -5.35
N ARG A 81 -10.38 11.74 -4.42
CA ARG A 81 -10.78 13.08 -3.98
C ARG A 81 -9.83 13.70 -2.95
N TYR A 82 -8.91 12.92 -2.41
CA TYR A 82 -8.13 13.29 -1.22
C TYR A 82 -6.61 13.34 -1.46
N PHE A 83 -6.16 13.23 -2.71
CA PHE A 83 -4.76 13.47 -3.09
C PHE A 83 -4.66 14.34 -4.33
N GLN A 84 -3.54 15.04 -4.48
CA GLN A 84 -3.26 15.92 -5.62
C GLN A 84 -2.24 15.35 -6.60
N SER A 85 -1.44 14.40 -6.12
CA SER A 85 -0.47 13.69 -6.94
C SER A 85 -0.41 12.24 -6.50
N ILE A 86 -0.09 11.36 -7.45
CA ILE A 86 0.14 9.94 -7.21
C ILE A 86 1.31 9.48 -8.07
N SER A 87 2.21 8.70 -7.47
CA SER A 87 3.28 7.97 -8.14
C SER A 87 3.14 6.50 -7.79
N VAL A 88 3.19 5.64 -8.79
CA VAL A 88 3.13 4.18 -8.64
C VAL A 88 4.37 3.56 -9.26
N VAL A 89 5.07 2.74 -8.49
CA VAL A 89 6.23 1.98 -8.94
C VAL A 89 6.02 0.51 -8.63
N LEU A 90 6.34 -0.36 -9.59
CA LEU A 90 6.25 -1.80 -9.45
C LEU A 90 7.66 -2.39 -9.37
N TYR A 91 7.89 -3.25 -8.39
CA TYR A 91 9.15 -3.97 -8.21
C TYR A 91 8.89 -5.47 -8.24
N GLU A 92 9.62 -6.18 -9.09
CA GLU A 92 9.72 -7.63 -8.98
C GLU A 92 10.75 -7.99 -7.92
N VAL A 93 10.35 -8.86 -7.00
CA VAL A 93 11.20 -9.29 -5.88
C VAL A 93 11.17 -10.79 -5.73
N ASP A 94 12.27 -11.33 -5.21
CA ASP A 94 12.38 -12.74 -4.87
C ASP A 94 11.38 -13.11 -3.78
N GLU A 95 10.86 -14.33 -3.88
CA GLU A 95 9.85 -14.86 -2.97
C GLU A 95 10.30 -14.79 -1.50
N GLY A 96 11.53 -15.24 -1.22
CA GLY A 96 12.12 -15.23 0.13
C GLY A 96 12.27 -13.85 0.78
N MET A 97 12.09 -12.74 0.05
CA MET A 97 12.18 -11.38 0.59
C MET A 97 11.01 -11.02 1.50
N ILE A 98 9.81 -11.57 1.23
CA ILE A 98 8.57 -11.18 1.91
C ILE A 98 8.13 -12.22 2.95
N HIS A 99 8.48 -13.50 2.76
CA HIS A 99 8.04 -14.59 3.64
C HIS A 99 8.70 -14.61 5.03
N GLY A 100 9.76 -13.82 5.26
CA GLY A 100 10.51 -13.84 6.52
C GLY A 100 9.97 -12.92 7.63
N THR A 101 8.95 -12.09 7.38
CA THR A 101 8.54 -11.06 8.37
C THR A 101 7.04 -10.78 8.33
N ALA A 102 6.34 -11.13 9.42
CA ALA A 102 4.91 -10.87 9.58
C ALA A 102 4.58 -9.40 9.96
N ALA A 103 5.54 -8.67 10.56
CA ALA A 103 5.31 -7.31 11.02
C ALA A 103 5.49 -6.27 9.89
N SER A 104 4.53 -5.36 9.72
CA SER A 104 4.59 -4.27 8.71
C SER A 104 5.87 -3.44 8.81
N LYS A 105 6.34 -3.17 10.03
CA LYS A 105 7.57 -2.40 10.26
C LYS A 105 8.82 -3.09 9.71
N GLY A 106 8.99 -4.39 9.95
CA GLY A 106 10.18 -5.11 9.45
C GLY A 106 10.15 -5.28 7.92
N LEU A 107 8.96 -5.46 7.33
CA LEU A 107 8.79 -5.42 5.87
C LEU A 107 9.14 -4.05 5.30
N LEU A 108 8.68 -2.98 5.96
CA LEU A 108 9.01 -1.61 5.56
C LEU A 108 10.52 -1.40 5.58
N ASP A 109 11.24 -1.83 6.61
CA ASP A 109 12.71 -1.69 6.67
C ASP A 109 13.40 -2.42 5.50
N ILE A 110 13.00 -3.66 5.21
CA ILE A 110 13.54 -4.47 4.10
C ILE A 110 13.27 -3.80 2.75
N LEU A 111 12.03 -3.35 2.51
CA LEU A 111 11.65 -2.69 1.26
C LEU A 111 12.32 -1.33 1.14
N GLY A 112 12.46 -0.59 2.24
CA GLY A 112 13.17 0.68 2.30
C GLY A 112 14.62 0.55 1.86
N GLU A 113 15.34 -0.38 2.47
CA GLU A 113 16.75 -0.64 2.14
C GLU A 113 16.91 -1.10 0.69
N LYS A 114 16.10 -2.06 0.25
CA LYS A 114 16.28 -2.70 -1.07
C LYS A 114 15.75 -1.89 -2.24
N LEU A 115 14.72 -1.07 -2.01
CA LEU A 115 14.08 -0.27 -3.06
C LEU A 115 14.53 1.20 -3.00
N GLY A 116 15.43 1.56 -2.07
CA GLY A 116 15.90 2.93 -1.88
C GLY A 116 14.80 3.89 -1.41
N ILE A 117 13.77 3.37 -0.73
CA ILE A 117 12.67 4.17 -0.18
C ILE A 117 13.10 4.67 1.20
N GLU A 118 13.02 5.97 1.43
CA GLU A 118 13.31 6.54 2.74
C GLU A 118 12.18 6.22 3.73
N THR A 119 12.33 5.11 4.44
CA THR A 119 11.30 4.57 5.34
C THR A 119 11.39 5.10 6.77
N ARG A 120 12.49 5.79 7.10
CA ARG A 120 12.76 6.37 8.43
C ARG A 120 11.75 7.45 8.82
N GLU A 121 11.13 8.07 7.83
CA GLU A 121 10.12 9.09 8.05
C GLU A 121 8.69 8.52 8.04
N VAL A 122 8.50 7.26 7.62
CA VAL A 122 7.17 6.66 7.50
C VAL A 122 6.66 6.22 8.87
N GLU A 123 5.65 6.93 9.37
CA GLU A 123 4.83 6.49 10.47
C GLU A 123 3.76 5.54 9.94
N LEU A 124 3.83 4.25 10.30
CA LEU A 124 2.75 3.28 10.08
C LEU A 124 1.59 3.53 11.06
N ALA A 125 1.21 4.79 11.26
CA ALA A 125 0.08 5.21 12.07
C ALA A 125 -1.16 5.36 11.19
N GLY A 126 -2.29 4.86 11.70
CA GLY A 126 -3.44 4.51 10.89
C GLY A 126 -3.28 3.06 10.45
N GLU A 127 -4.16 2.18 10.93
CA GLU A 127 -4.16 0.76 10.57
C GLU A 127 -4.57 0.57 9.10
N TRP A 128 -3.71 0.94 8.14
CA TRP A 128 -3.97 0.71 6.71
C TRP A 128 -3.55 -0.70 6.31
N GLU A 129 -3.87 -1.68 7.15
CA GLU A 129 -3.46 -3.05 6.93
C GLU A 129 -4.63 -3.87 6.39
N VAL A 130 -4.44 -4.42 5.21
CA VAL A 130 -5.30 -5.46 4.66
C VAL A 130 -4.41 -6.68 4.46
N ARG A 131 -4.79 -7.83 5.01
CA ARG A 131 -4.04 -9.08 4.86
C ARG A 131 -4.98 -10.23 4.59
N THR A 132 -4.59 -11.14 3.71
CA THR A 132 -5.26 -12.44 3.60
C THR A 132 -5.14 -13.18 4.93
N ALA A 133 -6.19 -13.91 5.31
CA ALA A 133 -6.08 -14.83 6.45
C ALA A 133 -5.07 -15.91 6.08
N ILE A 134 -4.08 -16.13 6.95
CA ILE A 134 -3.18 -17.28 6.82
C ILE A 134 -4.06 -18.50 7.09
N SER A 135 -4.24 -19.37 6.09
CA SER A 135 -4.89 -20.67 6.25
C SER A 135 -4.01 -21.63 7.03
#